data_AF-A0A7G7KSV1-F1
#
_entry.id   AF-A0A7G7KSV1-F1
#
_cell.length_a   1.000
_cell.length_b   1.000
_cell.length_c   1.000
_cell.angle_alpha   90.00
_cell.angle_beta   90.00
_cell.angle_gamma   90.00
#
_symmetry.space_group_name_H-M   'P 1'
#
loop_
_entity.id
_entity.type
_entity.pdbx_description
1 polymer ?
#
loop_
_entity_poly.entity_id
_entity_poly.type
_entity_poly.pdbx_seq_one_letter_code
_entity_poly.pdbx_strand_id
1 'polypeptide(L)'
;MQELQRRFGVHGPQPPLARLFTKGVDQFTPLRNHTVTRLQSLQPVIQQQSRRTGLNPMLLAAILFDEMQHAKPGEDHPLAAHSGLFSTHGPAQLGLSEMEKQGLLRPNASAEEIQEARNQLLDPDRNVEMLAGKMIRLLKLLERDVSETKNVSRSHQHAKTVATLAYLHNGKLDYPARILRYMQDPELHGLVYGRQRKPVSPLI
;
A
#
# COMPACT_ATOMS: atom_id res chain seq x y z
N MET A 1 -38.34 24.99 2.45
CA MET A 1 -38.08 23.60 1.99
C MET A 1 -37.53 23.49 0.56
N GLN A 2 -37.66 24.51 -0.32
CA GLN A 2 -37.07 24.47 -1.68
C GLN A 2 -35.58 24.85 -1.77
N GLU A 3 -35.03 25.57 -0.78
CA GLU A 3 -33.62 26.02 -0.77
C GLU A 3 -32.61 24.86 -0.57
N LEU A 4 -33.00 23.80 0.15
CA LEU A 4 -32.15 22.65 0.50
C LEU A 4 -31.94 21.69 -0.68
N GLN A 5 -32.92 21.57 -1.59
CA GLN A 5 -32.82 20.68 -2.75
C GLN A 5 -31.92 21.24 -3.87
N ARG A 6 -31.79 22.56 -3.99
CA ARG A 6 -30.85 23.20 -4.95
C ARG A 6 -29.40 23.13 -4.52
N ARG A 7 -29.10 23.07 -3.21
CA ARG A 7 -27.71 23.09 -2.70
C ARG A 7 -27.07 21.71 -2.51
N PHE A 8 -27.87 20.64 -2.40
CA PHE A 8 -27.35 19.31 -2.06
C PHE A 8 -27.63 18.20 -3.08
N GLY A 9 -28.04 18.54 -4.31
CA GLY A 9 -28.00 17.62 -5.45
C GLY A 9 -28.54 16.22 -5.16
N VAL A 10 -29.78 16.12 -4.70
CA VAL A 10 -30.41 14.81 -4.47
C VAL A 10 -30.75 14.22 -5.84
N HIS A 11 -29.99 13.22 -6.26
CA HIS A 11 -30.15 12.56 -7.56
C HIS A 11 -31.56 11.98 -7.74
N GLY A 12 -32.19 12.32 -8.86
CA GLY A 12 -33.36 11.60 -9.38
C GLY A 12 -33.01 10.15 -9.78
N PRO A 13 -34.01 9.34 -10.20
CA PRO A 13 -33.79 7.95 -10.54
C PRO A 13 -32.66 7.80 -11.58
N GLN A 14 -31.69 6.93 -11.25
CA GLN A 14 -30.44 6.77 -11.98
C GLN A 14 -30.66 6.50 -13.49
N PRO A 15 -29.96 7.21 -14.39
CA PRO A 15 -30.03 6.96 -15.83
C PRO A 15 -29.56 5.53 -16.19
N PRO A 16 -30.08 4.91 -17.26
CA PRO A 16 -29.75 3.54 -17.67
C PRO A 16 -28.24 3.30 -17.89
N LEU A 17 -27.50 4.33 -18.29
CA LEU A 17 -26.04 4.26 -18.47
C LEU A 17 -25.28 4.14 -17.13
N ALA A 18 -25.82 4.63 -16.02
CA ALA A 18 -25.22 4.46 -14.70
C ALA A 18 -25.32 3.01 -14.18
N ARG A 19 -26.30 2.22 -14.66
CA ARG A 19 -26.44 0.79 -14.31
C ARG A 19 -25.39 -0.10 -14.99
N LEU A 20 -24.83 0.33 -16.12
CA LEU A 20 -23.73 -0.37 -16.80
C LEU A 20 -22.40 -0.17 -16.06
N PHE A 21 -22.18 0.99 -15.44
CA PHE A 21 -21.00 1.24 -14.60
C PHE A 21 -21.05 0.47 -13.27
N THR A 22 -22.21 0.35 -12.61
CA THR A 22 -22.33 -0.44 -11.37
C THR A 22 -22.08 -1.93 -11.59
N LYS A 23 -22.50 -2.50 -12.73
CA LYS A 23 -22.22 -3.91 -13.05
C LYS A 23 -20.73 -4.23 -13.27
N GLY A 24 -19.94 -3.25 -13.72
CA GLY A 24 -18.48 -3.37 -13.80
C GLY A 24 -17.81 -3.28 -12.43
N VAL A 25 -18.30 -2.41 -11.55
CA VAL A 25 -17.79 -2.24 -10.17
C VAL A 25 -18.05 -3.50 -9.32
N ASP A 26 -19.18 -4.18 -9.53
CA ASP A 26 -19.51 -5.43 -8.82
C ASP A 26 -18.53 -6.58 -9.15
N GLN A 27 -17.96 -6.61 -10.36
CA GLN A 27 -16.94 -7.62 -10.74
C GLN A 27 -15.58 -7.40 -10.04
N PHE A 28 -15.23 -6.17 -9.66
CA PHE A 28 -13.98 -5.86 -8.96
C PHE A 28 -14.10 -5.89 -7.43
N THR A 29 -15.31 -5.93 -6.90
CA THR A 29 -15.58 -5.98 -5.45
C THR A 29 -14.96 -7.23 -4.79
N PRO A 30 -15.03 -8.45 -5.38
CA PRO A 30 -14.37 -9.63 -4.81
C PRO A 30 -12.84 -9.50 -4.75
N LEU A 31 -12.22 -8.97 -5.80
CA LEU A 31 -10.77 -8.74 -5.86
C LEU A 31 -10.35 -7.72 -4.80
N ARG A 32 -11.09 -6.62 -4.69
CA ARG A 32 -10.85 -5.60 -3.67
C ARG A 32 -11.01 -6.16 -2.25
N ASN A 33 -12.05 -6.94 -1.97
CA ASN A 33 -12.28 -7.56 -0.65
C ASN A 33 -11.15 -8.53 -0.28
N HIS A 34 -10.63 -9.29 -1.25
CA HIS A 34 -9.49 -10.17 -1.04
C HIS A 34 -8.23 -9.36 -0.69
N THR A 35 -7.94 -8.28 -1.43
CA THR A 35 -6.82 -7.38 -1.15
C THR A 35 -6.94 -6.73 0.24
N VAL A 36 -8.13 -6.26 0.61
CA VAL A 36 -8.39 -5.70 1.95
C VAL A 36 -8.13 -6.75 3.03
N THR A 37 -8.55 -8.00 2.83
CA THR A 37 -8.31 -9.10 3.78
C THR A 37 -6.82 -9.41 3.94
N ARG A 38 -6.05 -9.46 2.84
CA ARG A 38 -4.57 -9.62 2.91
C ARG A 38 -3.91 -8.43 3.60
N LEU A 39 -4.42 -7.22 3.38
CA LEU A 39 -3.87 -6.03 4.02
C LEU A 39 -4.21 -5.98 5.52
N GLN A 40 -5.36 -6.54 5.95
CA GLN A 40 -5.73 -6.65 7.35
C GLN A 40 -4.72 -7.47 8.16
N SER A 41 -4.19 -8.57 7.59
CA SER A 41 -3.16 -9.36 8.28
C SER A 41 -1.85 -8.59 8.47
N LEU A 42 -1.55 -7.62 7.59
CA LEU A 42 -0.36 -6.76 7.68
C LEU A 42 -0.56 -5.52 8.57
N GLN A 43 -1.79 -5.23 9.01
CA GLN A 43 -2.09 -4.06 9.84
C GLN A 43 -1.16 -3.93 11.07
N PRO A 44 -0.88 -5.01 11.84
CA PRO A 44 0.00 -4.90 13.01
C PRO A 44 1.41 -4.45 12.65
N VAL A 45 1.98 -4.97 11.56
CA VAL A 45 3.34 -4.64 11.11
C VAL A 45 3.37 -3.23 10.51
N ILE A 46 2.37 -2.83 9.72
CA ILE A 46 2.23 -1.46 9.21
C ILE A 46 2.23 -0.47 10.38
N GLN A 47 1.46 -0.75 11.43
CA GLN A 47 1.39 0.08 12.64
C GLN A 47 2.71 0.10 13.41
N GLN A 48 3.36 -1.05 13.56
CA GLN A 48 4.66 -1.14 14.21
C GLN A 48 5.72 -0.32 13.47
N GLN A 49 5.83 -0.48 12.15
CA GLN A 49 6.80 0.26 11.33
C GLN A 49 6.49 1.75 11.30
N SER A 50 5.21 2.14 11.23
CA SER A 50 4.79 3.53 11.35
C SER A 50 5.23 4.16 12.68
N ARG A 51 5.04 3.46 13.81
CA ARG A 51 5.49 3.94 15.13
C ARG A 51 7.01 4.05 15.21
N ARG A 52 7.73 3.05 14.68
CA ARG A 52 9.20 3.00 14.71
C ARG A 52 9.84 4.10 13.87
N THR A 53 9.29 4.34 12.69
CA THR A 53 9.90 5.24 11.69
C THR A 53 9.30 6.64 11.69
N GLY A 54 8.09 6.82 12.24
CA GLY A 54 7.33 8.05 12.15
C GLY A 54 6.54 8.22 10.84
N LEU A 55 6.64 7.27 9.90
CA LEU A 55 5.91 7.32 8.63
C LEU A 55 4.39 7.28 8.83
N ASN A 56 3.66 7.94 7.95
CA ASN A 56 2.22 7.81 7.87
C ASN A 56 1.82 6.37 7.48
N PRO A 57 1.08 5.63 8.31
CA PRO A 57 0.72 4.24 8.01
C PRO A 57 -0.18 4.13 6.78
N MET A 58 -0.94 5.17 6.43
CA MET A 58 -1.75 5.19 5.20
C MET A 58 -0.88 5.19 3.93
N LEU A 59 0.33 5.75 3.97
CA LEU A 59 1.23 5.68 2.81
C LEU A 59 1.65 4.23 2.53
N LEU A 60 2.06 3.51 3.59
CA LEU A 60 2.43 2.10 3.48
C LEU A 60 1.24 1.26 3.04
N ALA A 61 0.07 1.44 3.66
CA ALA A 61 -1.14 0.72 3.32
C ALA A 61 -1.61 0.99 1.88
N ALA A 62 -1.53 2.24 1.40
CA ALA A 62 -1.93 2.58 0.04
C ALA A 62 -1.01 1.96 -1.03
N ILE A 63 0.30 1.93 -0.79
CA ILE A 63 1.26 1.27 -1.69
C ILE A 63 0.99 -0.23 -1.72
N LEU A 64 0.94 -0.88 -0.55
CA LEU A 64 0.67 -2.32 -0.44
C LEU A 64 -0.67 -2.69 -1.09
N PHE A 65 -1.69 -1.85 -0.92
CA PHE A 65 -2.99 -2.05 -1.55
C PHE A 65 -2.90 -2.01 -3.08
N ASP A 66 -2.27 -0.99 -3.68
CA ASP A 66 -2.12 -0.89 -5.14
C ASP A 66 -1.32 -2.08 -5.67
N GLU A 67 -0.20 -2.42 -5.03
CA GLU A 67 0.67 -3.52 -5.46
C GLU A 67 -0.05 -4.88 -5.37
N MET A 68 -0.76 -5.16 -4.28
CA MET A 68 -1.55 -6.39 -4.16
C MET A 68 -2.75 -6.43 -5.11
N GLN A 69 -3.37 -5.28 -5.41
CA GLN A 69 -4.50 -5.21 -6.34
C GLN A 69 -4.07 -5.46 -7.79
N HIS A 70 -2.83 -5.09 -8.14
CA HIS A 70 -2.29 -5.22 -9.49
C HIS A 70 -1.27 -6.35 -9.66
N ALA A 71 -0.97 -7.11 -8.60
CA ALA A 71 -0.13 -8.29 -8.65
C ALA A 71 -0.70 -9.28 -9.68
N LYS A 72 0.12 -9.71 -10.64
CA LYS A 72 -0.33 -10.69 -11.64
C LYS A 72 -0.45 -12.07 -10.98
N PRO A 73 -1.43 -12.89 -11.39
CA PRO A 73 -1.53 -14.27 -10.91
C PRO A 73 -0.20 -15.02 -11.12
N GLY A 74 0.40 -15.50 -10.03
CA GLY A 74 1.66 -16.26 -10.04
C GLY A 74 2.94 -15.49 -9.63
N GLU A 75 2.90 -14.15 -9.50
CA GLU A 75 4.07 -13.36 -9.04
C GLU A 75 4.45 -13.63 -7.57
N ASP A 76 3.47 -14.02 -6.74
CA ASP A 76 3.67 -14.40 -5.33
C ASP A 76 4.12 -15.86 -5.13
N HIS A 77 4.33 -16.64 -6.21
CA HIS A 77 4.66 -18.06 -6.09
C HIS A 77 6.18 -18.28 -5.82
N PRO A 78 6.58 -19.13 -4.86
CA PRO A 78 8.01 -19.38 -4.55
C PRO A 78 8.85 -19.77 -5.77
N LEU A 79 8.26 -20.52 -6.71
CA LEU A 79 8.89 -20.91 -7.98
C LEU A 79 9.26 -19.70 -8.85
N ALA A 80 8.48 -18.62 -8.84
CA ALA A 80 8.79 -17.39 -9.56
C ALA A 80 10.00 -16.68 -8.93
N ALA A 81 10.10 -16.67 -7.60
CA ALA A 81 11.20 -16.07 -6.86
C ALA A 81 12.54 -16.79 -7.00
N HIS A 82 12.51 -18.11 -7.19
CA HIS A 82 13.70 -18.92 -7.41
C HIS A 82 14.15 -18.97 -8.87
N SER A 83 13.26 -18.64 -9.82
CA SER A 83 13.56 -18.66 -11.27
C SER A 83 14.35 -17.46 -11.80
N GLY A 84 14.37 -16.33 -11.06
CA GLY A 84 14.98 -15.08 -11.53
C GLY A 84 14.20 -14.36 -12.65
N LEU A 85 13.01 -14.84 -13.03
CA LEU A 85 12.14 -14.22 -14.04
C LEU A 85 11.53 -12.88 -13.58
N PHE A 86 11.47 -12.63 -12.27
CA PHE A 86 11.00 -11.38 -11.70
C PHE A 86 12.05 -10.82 -10.73
N SER A 87 12.39 -9.54 -10.87
CA SER A 87 13.42 -8.86 -10.07
C SER A 87 12.89 -8.28 -8.76
N THR A 88 11.58 -8.39 -8.55
CA THR A 88 10.79 -7.82 -7.45
C THR A 88 9.81 -8.84 -6.91
N HIS A 89 9.67 -8.94 -5.60
CA HIS A 89 8.88 -9.99 -4.93
C HIS A 89 8.02 -9.40 -3.82
N GLY A 90 6.99 -10.15 -3.46
CA GLY A 90 6.13 -9.87 -2.32
C GLY A 90 5.19 -8.67 -2.52
N PRO A 91 4.38 -8.34 -1.49
CA PRO A 91 3.29 -7.36 -1.60
C PRO A 91 3.76 -5.92 -1.82
N ALA A 92 5.06 -5.63 -1.67
CA ALA A 92 5.64 -4.32 -1.94
C ALA A 92 6.47 -4.28 -3.23
N GLN A 93 6.50 -5.39 -4.00
CA GLN A 93 7.32 -5.58 -5.21
C GLN A 93 8.77 -5.09 -5.00
N LEU A 94 9.44 -5.58 -3.96
CA LEU A 94 10.82 -5.20 -3.65
C LEU A 94 11.81 -6.29 -4.06
N GLY A 95 12.99 -5.87 -4.50
CA GLY A 95 14.05 -6.75 -4.98
C GLY A 95 15.30 -6.71 -4.12
N LEU A 96 16.24 -7.62 -4.41
CA LEU A 96 17.55 -7.69 -3.73
C LEU A 96 18.33 -6.37 -3.80
N SER A 97 18.21 -5.63 -4.90
CA SER A 97 18.86 -4.32 -5.03
C SER A 97 18.38 -3.30 -3.99
N GLU A 98 17.15 -3.41 -3.49
CA GLU A 98 16.68 -2.55 -2.41
C GLU A 98 17.23 -3.03 -1.05
N MET A 99 17.41 -4.33 -0.85
CA MET A 99 18.10 -4.87 0.34
C MET A 99 19.55 -4.35 0.41
N GLU A 100 20.27 -4.34 -0.72
CA GLU A 100 21.62 -3.76 -0.80
C GLU A 100 21.64 -2.27 -0.46
N LYS A 101 20.73 -1.48 -1.05
CA LYS A 101 20.61 -0.04 -0.78
C LYS A 101 20.29 0.29 0.68
N GLN A 102 19.69 -0.66 1.41
CA GLN A 102 19.39 -0.53 2.83
C GLN A 102 20.46 -1.16 3.74
N GLY A 103 21.52 -1.75 3.17
CA GLY A 103 22.57 -2.44 3.91
C GLY A 103 22.14 -3.78 4.51
N LEU A 104 21.02 -4.34 4.04
CA LEU A 104 20.49 -5.64 4.46
C LEU A 104 21.12 -6.81 3.69
N LEU A 105 21.72 -6.53 2.53
CA LEU A 105 22.48 -7.48 1.73
C LEU A 105 23.79 -6.79 1.31
N ARG A 106 24.90 -7.52 1.31
CA ARG A 106 26.20 -6.99 0.87
C ARG A 106 26.28 -7.04 -0.67
N PRO A 107 26.91 -6.06 -1.34
CA PRO A 107 27.01 -6.05 -2.82
C PRO A 107 27.71 -7.28 -3.44
N ASN A 108 28.50 -8.00 -2.66
CA ASN A 108 29.22 -9.21 -3.06
C ASN A 108 28.77 -10.45 -2.27
N ALA A 109 27.49 -10.50 -1.92
CA ALA A 109 26.89 -11.60 -1.16
C ALA A 109 27.11 -12.96 -1.85
N SER A 110 27.29 -14.01 -1.05
CA SER A 110 27.39 -15.38 -1.55
C SER A 110 26.07 -15.87 -2.13
N ALA A 111 26.10 -16.96 -2.90
CA ALA A 111 24.87 -17.60 -3.40
C ALA A 111 23.90 -18.00 -2.28
N GLU A 112 24.42 -18.44 -1.13
CA GLU A 112 23.62 -18.80 0.04
C GLU A 112 22.96 -17.56 0.66
N GLU A 113 23.69 -16.45 0.79
CA GLU A 113 23.15 -15.18 1.29
C GLU A 113 22.09 -14.59 0.35
N ILE A 114 22.30 -14.70 -0.97
CA ILE A 114 21.33 -14.29 -1.99
C ILE A 114 20.05 -15.14 -1.87
N GLN A 115 20.18 -16.45 -1.68
CA GLN A 115 19.04 -17.35 -1.55
C GLN A 115 18.24 -17.04 -0.27
N GLU A 116 18.93 -16.78 0.84
CA GLU A 116 18.28 -16.38 2.08
C GLU A 116 17.59 -15.02 1.96
N ALA A 117 18.22 -14.06 1.28
CA ALA A 117 17.60 -12.77 1.00
C ALA A 117 16.32 -12.92 0.14
N ARG A 118 16.31 -13.85 -0.83
CA ARG A 118 15.09 -14.17 -1.61
C ARG A 118 14.00 -14.78 -0.74
N ASN A 119 14.34 -15.65 0.21
CA ASN A 119 13.37 -16.20 1.16
C ASN A 119 12.77 -15.10 2.04
N GLN A 120 13.59 -14.14 2.51
CA GLN A 120 13.11 -12.97 3.23
C GLN A 120 12.16 -12.10 2.41
N LEU A 121 12.39 -11.99 1.09
CA LEU A 121 11.49 -11.26 0.19
C LEU A 121 10.15 -11.96 -0.06
N LEU A 122 10.00 -13.23 0.33
CA LEU A 122 8.71 -13.93 0.30
C LEU A 122 7.89 -13.71 1.58
N ASP A 123 8.53 -13.24 2.66
CA ASP A 123 7.84 -12.92 3.91
C ASP A 123 7.09 -11.57 3.77
N PRO A 124 5.74 -11.58 3.88
CA PRO A 124 4.94 -10.36 3.79
C PRO A 124 5.29 -9.32 4.86
N ASP A 125 5.60 -9.75 6.08
CA ASP A 125 5.93 -8.83 7.18
C ASP A 125 7.26 -8.14 6.87
N ARG A 126 8.25 -8.91 6.43
CA ARG A 126 9.55 -8.39 5.99
C ARG A 126 9.44 -7.42 4.83
N ASN A 127 8.52 -7.66 3.89
CA ASN A 127 8.22 -6.72 2.80
C ASN A 127 7.71 -5.37 3.31
N VAL A 128 6.84 -5.37 4.33
CA VAL A 128 6.37 -4.11 4.95
C VAL A 128 7.53 -3.36 5.59
N GLU A 129 8.43 -4.06 6.30
CA GLU A 129 9.62 -3.44 6.88
C GLU A 129 10.52 -2.81 5.82
N MET A 130 10.80 -3.56 4.75
CA MET A 130 11.63 -3.08 3.64
C MET A 130 11.00 -1.90 2.92
N LEU A 131 9.67 -1.88 2.75
CA LEU A 131 8.95 -0.76 2.16
C LEU A 131 9.10 0.49 3.04
N ALA A 132 8.92 0.36 4.36
CA ALA A 132 9.14 1.46 5.30
C ALA A 132 10.60 1.95 5.24
N GLY A 133 11.57 1.04 5.19
CA GLY A 133 12.98 1.35 5.00
C GLY A 133 13.25 2.13 3.71
N LYS A 134 12.65 1.72 2.58
CA LYS A 134 12.75 2.39 1.28
C LYS A 134 12.21 3.81 1.37
N MET A 135 11.04 4.01 2.00
CA MET A 135 10.45 5.34 2.17
C MET A 135 11.34 6.26 3.00
N ILE A 136 11.90 5.77 4.11
CA ILE A 136 12.85 6.56 4.93
C ILE A 136 14.12 6.90 4.14
N ARG A 137 14.68 5.94 3.39
CA ARG A 137 15.86 6.16 2.55
C ARG A 137 15.59 7.22 1.48
N LEU A 138 14.44 7.17 0.82
CA LEU A 138 14.04 8.15 -0.20
C LEU A 138 13.82 9.53 0.42
N LEU A 139 13.17 9.63 1.59
CA LEU A 139 13.03 10.90 2.31
C LEU A 139 14.38 11.55 2.60
N LYS A 140 15.36 10.76 3.08
CA LYS A 140 16.73 11.24 3.32
C LYS A 140 17.40 11.76 2.04
N LEU A 141 17.26 11.04 0.93
CA LEU A 141 17.80 11.46 -0.37
C LEU A 141 17.14 12.73 -0.91
N LEU A 142 15.88 12.96 -0.56
CA LEU A 142 15.13 14.16 -0.92
C LEU A 142 15.32 15.32 0.07
N GLU A 143 16.09 15.11 1.14
CA GLU A 143 16.30 16.05 2.24
C GLU A 143 14.96 16.49 2.87
N ARG A 144 14.05 15.54 3.08
CA ARG A 144 12.72 15.76 3.65
C ARG A 144 12.56 15.11 5.02
N ASP A 145 11.78 15.75 5.88
CA ASP A 145 11.46 15.21 7.18
C ASP A 145 10.33 14.16 7.08
N VAL A 146 10.40 13.12 7.91
CA VAL A 146 9.38 12.05 7.90
C VAL A 146 7.99 12.55 8.26
N SER A 147 7.89 13.63 9.05
CA SER A 147 6.62 14.28 9.39
C SER A 147 5.91 14.86 8.16
N GLU A 148 6.63 15.13 7.06
CA GLU A 148 6.04 15.55 5.78
C GLU A 148 5.21 14.45 5.11
N THR A 149 5.22 13.21 5.62
CA THR A 149 4.30 12.16 5.17
C THR A 149 2.93 12.22 5.86
N LYS A 150 2.77 13.03 6.91
CA LYS A 150 1.53 13.18 7.70
C LYS A 150 0.69 14.34 7.19
N ASN A 151 -0.56 14.48 7.64
CA ASN A 151 -1.44 15.62 7.28
C ASN A 151 -1.54 15.90 5.77
N VAL A 152 -1.42 14.86 4.94
CA VAL A 152 -1.36 14.95 3.48
C VAL A 152 -2.55 15.67 2.87
N SER A 153 -3.76 15.48 3.44
CA SER A 153 -4.98 16.15 2.99
C SER A 153 -5.04 17.65 3.30
N ARG A 154 -4.16 18.16 4.17
CA ARG A 154 -4.16 19.56 4.65
C ARG A 154 -2.95 20.35 4.20
N SER A 155 -1.93 19.72 3.63
CA SER A 155 -0.70 20.36 3.21
C SER A 155 -0.33 19.93 1.79
N HIS A 156 -0.35 20.89 0.87
CA HIS A 156 0.08 20.68 -0.51
C HIS A 156 1.53 20.20 -0.59
N GLN A 157 2.40 20.74 0.26
CA GLN A 157 3.80 20.31 0.32
C GLN A 157 3.93 18.84 0.74
N HIS A 158 3.15 18.41 1.74
CA HIS A 158 3.16 17.00 2.19
C HIS A 158 2.57 16.06 1.13
N ALA A 159 1.50 16.49 0.45
CA ALA A 159 0.95 15.76 -0.69
C ALA A 159 1.96 15.62 -1.83
N LYS A 160 2.73 16.67 -2.12
CA LYS A 160 3.84 16.61 -3.08
C LYS A 160 4.92 15.65 -2.64
N THR A 161 5.38 15.72 -1.39
CA THR A 161 6.38 14.80 -0.83
C THR A 161 5.92 13.34 -0.98
N VAL A 162 4.69 13.03 -0.57
CA VAL A 162 4.11 11.69 -0.72
C VAL A 162 3.99 11.25 -2.19
N ALA A 163 3.53 12.14 -3.08
CA ALA A 163 3.45 11.85 -4.49
C ALA A 163 4.83 11.55 -5.10
N THR A 164 5.87 12.29 -4.70
CA THR A 164 7.25 12.03 -5.11
C THR A 164 7.75 10.69 -4.58
N LEU A 165 7.48 10.34 -3.32
CA LEU A 165 7.83 9.01 -2.78
C LEU A 165 7.17 7.87 -3.57
N ALA A 166 5.88 8.01 -3.87
CA ALA A 166 5.13 7.05 -4.66
C ALA A 166 5.71 6.91 -6.08
N TYR A 167 6.03 8.04 -6.74
CA TYR A 167 6.66 8.03 -8.05
C TYR A 167 8.03 7.34 -8.03
N LEU A 168 8.89 7.66 -7.06
CA LEU A 168 10.21 7.02 -6.92
C LEU A 168 10.12 5.55 -6.52
N HIS A 169 9.01 5.13 -5.92
CA HIS A 169 8.76 3.73 -5.60
C HIS A 169 8.49 2.90 -6.86
N ASN A 170 7.58 3.37 -7.73
CA ASN A 170 6.99 2.58 -8.83
C ASN A 170 7.44 3.02 -10.24
N GLY A 171 7.78 4.30 -10.43
CA GLY A 171 8.26 4.88 -11.70
C GLY A 171 7.17 5.31 -12.69
N LYS A 172 5.90 4.93 -12.48
CA LYS A 172 4.78 5.30 -13.37
C LYS A 172 4.18 6.66 -12.99
N LEU A 173 3.82 7.48 -13.99
CA LEU A 173 3.32 8.84 -13.78
C LEU A 173 1.92 8.93 -13.16
N ASP A 174 1.09 7.90 -13.35
CA ASP A 174 -0.28 7.81 -12.83
C ASP A 174 -0.34 7.24 -11.40
N TYR A 175 0.72 6.53 -10.98
CA TYR A 175 0.84 5.90 -9.67
C TYR A 175 0.66 6.88 -8.48
N PRO A 176 1.29 8.08 -8.46
CA PRO A 176 1.12 9.02 -7.35
C PRO A 176 -0.33 9.44 -7.12
N ALA A 177 -1.09 9.65 -8.20
CA ALA A 177 -2.50 10.04 -8.11
C ALA A 177 -3.36 8.91 -7.53
N ARG A 178 -3.05 7.64 -7.85
CA ARG A 178 -3.70 6.48 -7.22
C ARG A 178 -3.38 6.38 -5.74
N ILE A 179 -2.11 6.49 -5.35
CA ILE A 179 -1.70 6.44 -3.94
C ILE A 179 -2.39 7.54 -3.11
N LEU A 180 -2.39 8.78 -3.59
CA LEU A 180 -3.08 9.88 -2.89
C LEU A 180 -4.59 9.64 -2.77
N ARG A 181 -5.21 8.96 -3.75
CA ARG A 181 -6.62 8.56 -3.70
C ARG A 181 -6.86 7.46 -2.68
N TYR A 182 -6.05 6.41 -2.65
CA TYR A 182 -6.15 5.33 -1.66
C TYR A 182 -5.90 5.84 -0.23
N MET A 183 -5.02 6.82 -0.06
CA MET A 183 -4.81 7.48 1.23
C MET A 183 -6.04 8.26 1.74
N GLN A 184 -7.08 8.44 0.91
CA GLN A 184 -8.36 9.03 1.28
C GLN A 184 -9.50 8.00 1.32
N ASP A 185 -9.21 6.73 1.02
CA ASP A 185 -10.21 5.66 0.99
C ASP A 185 -10.72 5.36 2.42
N PRO A 186 -12.03 5.54 2.71
CA PRO A 186 -12.56 5.35 4.06
C PRO A 186 -12.39 3.93 4.62
N GLU A 187 -12.40 2.91 3.76
CA GLU A 187 -12.23 1.52 4.19
C GLU A 187 -10.79 1.22 4.53
N LEU A 188 -9.83 1.73 3.77
CA LEU A 188 -8.41 1.65 4.14
C LEU A 188 -8.12 2.42 5.43
N HIS A 189 -8.77 3.58 5.65
CA HIS A 189 -8.70 4.28 6.94
C HIS A 189 -9.26 3.43 8.08
N GLY A 190 -10.42 2.80 7.86
CA GLY A 190 -11.04 1.88 8.81
C GLY A 190 -10.16 0.68 9.13
N LEU A 191 -9.47 0.12 8.13
CA LEU A 191 -8.51 -0.96 8.31
C LEU A 191 -7.29 -0.49 9.10
N VAL A 192 -6.67 0.62 8.70
CA VAL A 192 -5.40 1.06 9.28
C VAL A 192 -5.59 1.53 10.72
N TYR A 193 -6.59 2.38 10.98
CA TYR A 193 -6.79 3.02 12.28
C TYR A 193 -7.86 2.35 13.14
N GLY A 194 -8.65 1.45 12.57
CA GLY A 194 -9.67 0.70 13.30
C GLY A 194 -9.03 -0.18 14.37
N ARG A 195 -9.66 -0.21 15.54
CA ARG A 195 -9.33 -1.20 16.58
C ARG A 195 -10.07 -2.48 16.25
N GLN A 196 -9.35 -3.58 16.01
CA GLN A 196 -9.96 -4.90 16.05
C GLN A 196 -10.42 -5.16 17.49
N ARG A 197 -11.72 -5.01 17.74
CA ARG A 197 -12.33 -5.58 18.95
C ARG A 197 -12.41 -7.08 18.69
N LYS A 198 -11.76 -7.88 19.54
CA LYS A 198 -12.09 -9.31 19.62
C LYS A 198 -13.61 -9.39 19.78
N PRO A 199 -14.33 -10.18 18.97
CA PRO A 199 -15.73 -10.42 19.24
C PRO A 199 -15.80 -10.92 20.68
N VAL A 200 -16.53 -10.19 21.52
CA VAL A 200 -16.86 -10.69 22.85
C VAL A 200 -17.62 -11.98 22.56
N SER A 201 -17.07 -13.14 22.94
CA SER A 201 -17.84 -14.37 22.87
C SER A 201 -19.16 -14.09 23.58
N PRO A 202 -20.31 -14.40 22.96
CA PRO A 202 -21.56 -14.39 23.70
C PRO A 202 -21.41 -15.48 24.76
N LEU A 203 -20.90 -15.10 25.94
CA LEU A 203 -21.01 -15.87 27.15
C LEU A 203 -22.40 -15.55 27.69
N ILE A 204 -23.17 -16.63 27.81
CA ILE A 204 -24.54 -16.79 28.35
C ILE A 204 -25.62 -16.65 27.28
#